data_AF-A0AAT9L9P8-F1
#
_entry.id   AF-A0AAT9L9P8-F1
#
_cell.length_a   1.000
_cell.length_b   1.000
_cell.length_c   1.000
_cell.angle_alpha   90.00
_cell.angle_beta   90.00
_cell.angle_gamma   90.00
#
_symmetry.space_group_name_H-M   'P 1'
#
loop_
_entity.id
_entity.type
_entity.pdbx_description
1 polymer ?
#
loop_
_entity_poly.entity_id
_entity_poly.type
_entity_poly.pdbx_seq_one_letter_code
_entity_poly.pdbx_strand_id
1 'polypeptide(L)' 'MNLPDTPLERRRRTRERAEELGRAADRATDPEHRQRLREKARRLLGEELEGQGGS' A
#
# COMPACT_ATOMS: atom_id res chain seq x y z
N MET A 1 -24.06 -2.82 -7.81
CA MET A 1 -23.60 -1.42 -7.98
C MET A 1 -22.07 -1.41 -7.90
N ASN A 2 -21.35 -1.12 -8.98
CA ASN A 2 -19.91 -0.83 -8.91
C ASN A 2 -19.81 0.69 -8.68
N LEU A 3 -19.81 1.11 -7.43
CA LEU A 3 -19.64 2.52 -7.09
C LEU A 3 -18.19 2.89 -7.41
N PRO A 4 -17.91 3.97 -8.16
CA PRO A 4 -16.54 4.39 -8.40
C PRO A 4 -15.88 4.65 -7.06
N ASP A 5 -14.88 3.83 -6.75
CA ASP A 5 -14.07 3.90 -5.53
C ASP A 5 -13.59 5.34 -5.38
N THR A 6 -14.18 6.05 -4.42
CA THR A 6 -13.93 7.48 -4.26
C THR A 6 -12.44 7.68 -3.97
N PRO A 7 -11.85 8.84 -4.29
CA PRO A 7 -10.44 9.08 -3.98
C PRO A 7 -10.09 8.79 -2.52
N LEU A 8 -11.04 9.04 -1.60
CA LEU A 8 -10.94 8.72 -0.18
C LEU A 8 -10.96 7.22 0.12
N GLU A 9 -11.82 6.43 -0.54
CA GLU A 9 -11.84 4.97 -0.40
C GLU A 9 -10.57 4.34 -0.95
N ARG A 10 -10.07 4.83 -2.10
CA ARG A 10 -8.81 4.35 -2.68
C ARG A 10 -7.66 4.62 -1.73
N ARG A 11 -7.67 5.80 -1.10
CA ARG A 11 -6.68 6.18 -0.09
C ARG A 11 -6.70 5.28 1.12
N ARG A 12 -7.90 5.01 1.65
CA ARG A 12 -8.08 4.11 2.80
C ARG A 12 -7.60 2.71 2.46
N ARG A 13 -8.02 2.17 1.32
CA ARG A 13 -7.65 0.82 0.87
C ARG A 13 -6.15 0.68 0.63
N THR A 14 -5.52 1.68 0.02
CA THR A 14 -4.06 1.69 -0.21
C THR A 14 -3.30 1.76 1.10
N ARG A 15 -3.73 2.62 2.03
CA ARG A 15 -3.18 2.70 3.38
C ARG A 15 -3.33 1.38 4.13
N GLU A 16 -4.51 0.78 4.16
CA GLU A 16 -4.75 -0.51 4.80
C GLU A 16 -3.84 -1.60 4.24
N ARG A 17 -3.64 -1.62 2.92
CA ARG A 17 -2.75 -2.58 2.26
C ARG A 17 -1.29 -2.35 2.61
N ALA A 18 -0.86 -1.09 2.72
CA ALA A 18 0.50 -0.77 3.16
C ALA A 18 0.74 -1.15 4.63
N GLU A 19 -0.25 -0.95 5.50
CA GLU A 19 -0.20 -1.37 6.91
C GLU A 19 -0.14 -2.90 7.04
N GLU A 20 -0.90 -3.64 6.22
CA GLU A 20 -0.84 -5.10 6.17
C GLU A 20 0.55 -5.60 5.74
N LEU A 21 1.14 -5.00 4.71
CA LEU A 21 2.51 -5.31 4.28
C LEU A 21 3.54 -5.00 5.37
N GLY A 22 3.36 -3.90 6.11
CA GLY A 22 4.19 -3.58 7.27
C GLY A 22 4.11 -4.63 8.38
N ARG A 23 2.90 -5.10 8.70
CA ARG A 23 2.68 -6.19 9.68
C ARG A 23 3.25 -7.53 9.19
N ALA A 24 3.13 -7.83 7.90
CA ALA A 24 3.73 -9.01 7.31
C ALA A 24 5.26 -8.95 7.38
N ALA A 25 5.84 -7.77 7.14
CA ALA A 25 7.28 -7.55 7.25
C ALA A 25 7.78 -7.74 8.69
N ASP A 26 6.99 -7.34 9.69
CA ASP A 26 7.32 -7.49 11.10
C ASP A 26 7.39 -8.97 11.52
N ARG A 27 6.50 -9.80 10.96
CA ARG A 27 6.46 -11.25 11.20
C ARG A 27 7.42 -12.05 10.33
N ALA A 28 7.97 -11.44 9.28
CA ALA A 28 8.87 -12.13 8.36
C ALA A 28 10.21 -12.39 9.04
N THR A 29 10.53 -13.68 9.18
CA THR A 29 11.82 -14.15 9.73
C THR A 29 12.97 -13.97 8.75
N ASP A 30 12.67 -13.99 7.45
CA ASP A 30 13.66 -13.75 6.40
C ASP A 30 13.93 -12.24 6.20
N PRO A 31 15.20 -11.80 6.31
CA PRO A 31 15.55 -10.38 6.20
C PRO A 31 15.30 -9.81 4.80
N GLU A 32 15.46 -10.60 3.74
CA GLU A 32 15.22 -10.14 2.37
C GLU A 32 13.71 -9.95 2.11
N HIS A 33 12.91 -10.91 2.56
CA HIS A 33 11.46 -10.89 2.47
C HIS A 33 10.87 -9.71 3.25
N ARG A 34 11.36 -9.46 4.46
CA ARG A 34 11.01 -8.29 5.26
C ARG A 34 11.33 -6.97 4.55
N GLN A 35 12.49 -6.86 3.90
CA GLN A 35 12.84 -5.67 3.12
C GLN A 35 11.90 -5.48 1.93
N ARG A 36 11.66 -6.53 1.13
CA ARG A 36 10.73 -6.48 0.00
C ARG A 36 9.32 -6.07 0.41
N LEU A 37 8.82 -6.56 1.55
CA LEU A 37 7.51 -6.19 2.09
C LEU A 37 7.45 -4.71 2.51
N ARG A 38 8.50 -4.21 3.18
CA ARG A 38 8.61 -2.79 3.55
C ARG A 38 8.70 -1.87 2.32
N GLU A 39 9.51 -2.25 1.33
CA GLU A 39 9.60 -1.50 0.07
C GLU A 39 8.27 -1.47 -0.66
N LYS A 40 7.56 -2.60 -0.72
CA LYS A 40 6.23 -2.68 -1.34
C LYS A 40 5.21 -1.80 -0.62
N ALA A 41 5.23 -1.77 0.73
CA ALA A 41 4.38 -0.88 1.51
C ALA A 41 4.68 0.60 1.20
N ARG A 42 5.96 0.96 1.15
CA ARG A 42 6.40 2.33 0.83
C ARG A 42 6.01 2.74 -0.59
N ARG A 43 6.15 1.83 -1.55
CA ARG A 43 5.78 2.05 -2.95
C ARG A 43 4.27 2.25 -3.11
N LEU A 44 3.45 1.44 -2.42
CA LEU A 44 1.99 1.61 -2.40
C LEU A 44 1.57 3.00 -1.92
N LEU A 45 2.20 3.51 -0.87
CA LEU A 45 1.92 4.86 -0.36
C LEU A 45 2.46 5.97 -1.28
N GLY A 46 3.57 5.73 -1.99
CA GLY A 46 4.16 6.67 -2.95
C GLY A 46 3.38 6.75 -4.26
N GLU A 47 2.99 5.61 -4.83
CA GLU A 47 2.19 5.52 -6.06
C GLU A 47 0.78 6.10 -5.87
N GLU A 48 0.22 6.08 -4.64
CA GLU A 48 -1.01 6.80 -4.31
C GLU A 48 -0.86 8.31 -4.55
N LEU A 49 0.27 8.90 -4.13
CA LEU A 49 0.54 10.34 -4.26
C LEU A 49 0.76 10.73 -5.72
N GLU A 50 1.39 9.87 -6.53
CA GLU A 50 1.62 10.14 -7.95
C GLU A 50 0.41 9.85 -8.84
N GLY A 51 -0.43 8.86 -8.47
CA GLY A 51 -1.66 8.51 -9.19
C GLY A 51 -2.81 9.51 -9.06
N GLN A 52 -2.66 10.57 -8.27
CA GLN A 52 -3.64 11.67 -8.14
C GLN A 52 -3.48 12.77 -9.21
N GLY A 53 -2.44 12.70 -10.07
CA GLY A 53 -2.13 13.72 -11.07
C GLY A 53 -2.40 13.36 -12.53
N GLY A 54 -3.19 12.32 -12.82
CA GLY A 54 -3.43 11.88 -14.21
C GLY A 54 -4.82 11.31 -14.44
N SER A 55 -5.77 12.17 -14.76
CA SER A 55 -7.01 11.85 -15.50
C SER A 55 -7.45 13.09 -16.27
#